data_AF-V7FNX4-F1
#
_entry.id   AF-V7FNX4-F1
#
_cell.length_a   1.000
_cell.length_b   1.000
_cell.length_c   1.000
_cell.angle_alpha   90.00
_cell.angle_beta   90.00
_cell.angle_gamma   90.00
#
_symmetry.space_group_name_H-M   'P 1'
#
loop_
_entity.id
_entity.type
_entity.pdbx_description
1 polymer ?
#
loop_
_entity_poly.entity_id
_entity_poly.type
_entity_poly.pdbx_seq_one_letter_code
_entity_poly.pdbx_strand_id
1 'polypeptide(L)'
;MLLIGSAPDVVRCAAWPKQAFGKIVAINNAWRVRPDWDFLVHAGDFPAERMPQGDPLQQAQIFSASHYVPAQNSFGGFVYAGGTMSMTAAYWTIHSQKPDVLAFLGCDMIYDQPGNTHFYGVGRADPLRNDVTLRNLEAKSARLLIHALRRGCLCVNLSDLPRSRLIFPRLTLDELGALSSSQLSEMKAEMLAGLQLDQAEEADRIEKELGYFFEDGMYWKHLDKLDEKFLADIDRLWMAAVEASQPKLPISPTRGEIGVASA
;
A
#
# COMPACT_ATOMS: atom_id res chain seq x y z
N MET A 1 -12.39 3.37 2.11
CA MET A 1 -12.19 2.97 0.70
C MET A 1 -11.41 1.68 0.65
N LEU A 2 -11.64 0.84 -0.36
CA LEU A 2 -10.85 -0.38 -0.61
C LEU A 2 -9.91 -0.13 -1.78
N LEU A 3 -8.63 -0.48 -1.64
CA LEU A 3 -7.63 -0.50 -2.71
C LEU A 3 -7.25 -1.95 -2.98
N ILE A 4 -7.53 -2.43 -4.19
CA ILE A 4 -7.27 -3.80 -4.61
C ILE A 4 -6.08 -3.88 -5.57
N GLY A 5 -5.10 -4.69 -5.17
CA GLY A 5 -3.92 -5.02 -5.96
C GLY A 5 -4.06 -6.38 -6.64
N SER A 6 -2.94 -7.05 -6.86
CA SER A 6 -2.88 -8.27 -7.65
C SER A 6 -2.46 -9.53 -6.90
N ALA A 7 -2.08 -9.47 -5.62
CA ALA A 7 -1.67 -10.66 -4.88
C ALA A 7 -2.82 -11.69 -4.80
N PRO A 8 -2.52 -13.00 -4.65
CA PRO A 8 -3.51 -14.07 -4.89
C PRO A 8 -4.75 -14.01 -4.01
N ASP A 9 -4.64 -13.48 -2.79
CA ASP A 9 -5.73 -13.39 -1.83
C ASP A 9 -6.78 -12.32 -2.19
N VAL A 10 -6.50 -11.44 -3.15
CA VAL A 10 -7.41 -10.37 -3.58
C VAL A 10 -8.77 -10.89 -4.04
N VAL A 11 -8.82 -12.12 -4.58
CA VAL A 11 -10.06 -12.73 -5.09
C VAL A 11 -11.13 -12.90 -4.02
N ARG A 12 -10.76 -12.89 -2.74
CA ARG A 12 -11.69 -12.94 -1.60
C ARG A 12 -12.70 -11.79 -1.65
N CYS A 13 -12.29 -10.61 -2.12
CA CYS A 13 -13.18 -9.46 -2.17
C CYS A 13 -14.29 -9.58 -3.22
N ALA A 14 -14.24 -10.54 -4.14
CA ALA A 14 -15.31 -10.73 -5.12
C ALA A 14 -16.66 -11.05 -4.47
N ALA A 15 -16.65 -11.70 -3.30
CA ALA A 15 -17.85 -12.03 -2.53
C ALA A 15 -18.25 -10.92 -1.54
N TRP A 16 -17.44 -9.88 -1.35
CA TRP A 16 -17.73 -8.83 -0.36
C TRP A 16 -18.77 -7.83 -0.87
N PRO A 17 -19.76 -7.44 -0.04
CA PRO A 17 -20.80 -6.50 -0.45
C PRO A 17 -20.18 -5.13 -0.77
N LYS A 18 -20.54 -4.55 -1.92
CA LYS A 18 -20.04 -3.22 -2.34
C LYS A 18 -20.29 -2.15 -1.28
N GLN A 19 -21.42 -2.25 -0.58
CA GLN A 19 -21.89 -1.28 0.41
C GLN A 19 -20.98 -1.21 1.65
N ALA A 20 -20.12 -2.20 1.87
CA ALA A 20 -19.07 -2.12 2.88
C ALA A 20 -18.02 -1.06 2.55
N PHE A 21 -17.97 -0.57 1.31
CA PHE A 21 -16.97 0.39 0.85
C PHE A 21 -17.63 1.60 0.18
N GLY A 22 -17.30 2.80 0.67
CA GLY A 22 -17.70 4.03 0.00
C GLY A 22 -17.22 4.09 -1.45
N LYS A 23 -15.96 3.70 -1.70
CA LYS A 23 -15.38 3.53 -3.04
C LYS A 23 -14.34 2.40 -3.07
N ILE A 24 -14.15 1.80 -4.24
CA ILE A 24 -13.17 0.76 -4.57
C ILE A 24 -12.23 1.28 -5.66
N VAL A 25 -10.92 1.19 -5.41
CA VAL A 25 -9.84 1.52 -6.33
C VAL A 25 -9.20 0.22 -6.78
N ALA A 26 -9.26 -0.08 -8.07
CA ALA A 26 -8.59 -1.20 -8.69
C ALA A 26 -7.25 -0.76 -9.30
N ILE A 27 -6.21 -1.57 -9.11
CA ILE A 27 -4.88 -1.33 -9.68
C ILE A 27 -4.65 -2.27 -10.87
N ASN A 28 -4.29 -1.72 -12.03
CA ASN A 28 -3.94 -2.52 -13.22
C ASN A 28 -4.99 -3.62 -13.47
N ASN A 29 -4.59 -4.88 -13.59
CA ASN A 29 -5.47 -6.02 -13.85
C ASN A 29 -6.48 -6.32 -12.71
N ALA A 30 -6.36 -5.72 -11.53
CA ALA A 30 -7.26 -5.97 -10.41
C ALA A 30 -8.72 -5.60 -10.70
N TRP A 31 -8.98 -4.77 -11.72
CA TRP A 31 -10.33 -4.47 -12.20
C TRP A 31 -11.11 -5.74 -12.60
N ARG A 32 -10.41 -6.84 -12.90
CA ARG A 32 -11.01 -8.14 -13.29
C ARG A 32 -11.56 -8.93 -12.10
N VAL A 33 -11.22 -8.56 -10.86
CA VAL A 33 -11.62 -9.30 -9.65
C VAL A 33 -13.11 -9.13 -9.37
N ARG A 34 -13.66 -7.96 -9.66
CA ARG A 34 -15.08 -7.63 -9.48
C ARG A 34 -15.47 -6.51 -10.45
N PRO A 35 -16.72 -6.41 -10.92
CA PRO A 35 -17.11 -5.47 -11.97
C PRO A 35 -17.50 -4.06 -11.46
N ASP A 36 -17.66 -3.89 -10.15
CA ASP A 36 -18.28 -2.72 -9.50
C ASP A 36 -17.24 -1.83 -8.77
N TRP A 37 -16.04 -1.69 -9.34
CA TRP A 37 -15.05 -0.73 -8.86
C TRP A 37 -15.41 0.69 -9.32
N ASP A 38 -15.00 1.69 -8.54
CA ASP A 38 -15.28 3.10 -8.82
C ASP A 38 -14.13 3.74 -9.61
N PHE A 39 -12.90 3.33 -9.31
CA PHE A 39 -11.68 3.89 -9.89
C PHE A 39 -10.72 2.80 -10.38
N LEU A 40 -10.16 2.97 -11.58
CA LEU A 40 -9.02 2.19 -12.06
C LEU A 40 -7.80 3.10 -12.11
N VAL A 41 -6.75 2.77 -11.35
CA VAL A 41 -5.43 3.40 -11.46
C VAL A 41 -4.51 2.42 -12.15
N HIS A 42 -3.89 2.83 -13.26
CA HIS A 42 -3.04 1.92 -14.04
C HIS A 42 -1.68 2.54 -14.38
N ALA A 43 -0.66 1.70 -14.53
CA ALA A 43 0.68 2.13 -14.92
C ALA A 43 0.67 2.82 -16.30
N GLY A 44 1.62 3.73 -16.53
CA GLY A 44 1.75 4.45 -17.81
C GLY A 44 2.01 3.52 -19.01
N ASP A 45 2.60 2.35 -18.77
CA ASP A 45 2.86 1.30 -19.77
C ASP A 45 1.81 0.16 -19.73
N PHE A 46 0.67 0.36 -19.03
CA PHE A 46 -0.37 -0.65 -18.93
C PHE A 46 -0.98 -0.93 -20.33
N PRO A 47 -0.98 -2.20 -20.81
CA PRO A 47 -1.37 -2.51 -22.18
C PRO A 47 -2.84 -2.19 -22.47
N ALA A 48 -3.10 -1.56 -23.62
CA ALA A 48 -4.45 -1.14 -24.02
C ALA A 48 -5.41 -2.33 -24.15
N GLU A 49 -4.92 -3.50 -24.59
CA GLU A 49 -5.70 -4.74 -24.70
C GLU A 49 -6.07 -5.35 -23.33
N ARG A 50 -5.44 -4.89 -22.24
CA ARG A 50 -5.75 -5.28 -20.86
C ARG A 50 -6.65 -4.27 -20.14
N MET A 51 -6.98 -3.15 -20.77
CA MET A 51 -7.96 -2.22 -20.24
C MET A 51 -9.36 -2.85 -20.22
N PRO A 52 -10.23 -2.48 -19.26
CA PRO A 52 -11.61 -2.90 -19.28
C PRO A 52 -12.29 -2.44 -20.58
N GLN A 53 -13.05 -3.34 -21.19
CA GLN A 53 -13.83 -3.08 -22.41
C GLN A 53 -15.33 -3.21 -22.12
N GLY A 54 -16.14 -2.37 -22.76
CA GLY A 54 -17.60 -2.44 -22.65
C GLY A 54 -18.18 -1.82 -21.36
N ASP A 55 -19.22 -2.45 -20.81
CA ASP A 55 -20.04 -1.94 -19.70
C ASP A 55 -19.34 -1.58 -18.38
N PRO A 56 -18.20 -2.19 -17.97
CA PRO A 56 -17.49 -1.79 -16.75
C PRO A 56 -17.08 -0.30 -16.71
N LEU A 57 -17.04 0.37 -17.86
CA LEU A 57 -16.66 1.78 -17.99
C LEU A 57 -17.80 2.77 -17.71
N GLN A 58 -19.06 2.33 -17.67
CA GLN A 58 -20.19 3.27 -17.66
C GLN A 58 -20.29 4.11 -16.38
N GLN A 59 -19.71 3.65 -15.27
CA GLN A 59 -19.77 4.34 -13.97
C GLN A 59 -18.40 4.62 -13.34
N ALA A 60 -17.34 4.02 -13.87
CA ALA A 60 -16.03 4.04 -13.25
C ALA A 60 -15.07 5.01 -13.95
N GLN A 61 -14.15 5.62 -13.19
CA GLN A 61 -13.18 6.58 -13.72
C GLN A 61 -11.79 5.94 -13.83
N ILE A 62 -11.06 6.27 -14.89
CA ILE A 62 -9.73 5.76 -15.17
C ILE A 62 -8.70 6.86 -14.92
N PHE A 63 -7.68 6.54 -14.14
CA PHE A 63 -6.58 7.43 -13.78
C PHE A 63 -5.24 6.85 -14.26
N SER A 64 -4.55 7.64 -15.06
CA SER A 64 -3.21 7.36 -15.60
C SER A 64 -2.13 8.24 -14.96
N ALA A 65 -0.89 8.15 -15.46
CA ALA A 65 0.26 8.92 -14.98
C ALA A 65 0.01 10.43 -14.87
N SER A 66 -0.76 11.01 -15.78
CA SER A 66 -1.10 12.44 -15.73
C SER A 66 -1.85 12.85 -14.45
N HIS A 67 -2.45 11.91 -13.74
CA HIS A 67 -3.23 12.14 -12.54
C HIS A 67 -2.45 11.79 -11.27
N TYR A 68 -1.76 10.65 -11.25
CA TYR A 68 -1.06 10.20 -10.06
C TYR A 68 0.35 10.80 -9.92
N VAL A 69 1.01 11.21 -11.00
CA VAL A 69 2.34 11.85 -10.93
C VAL A 69 2.29 13.16 -10.12
N PRO A 70 1.39 14.12 -10.41
CA PRO A 70 1.29 15.33 -9.58
C PRO A 70 0.93 15.03 -8.13
N ALA A 71 0.03 14.05 -7.90
CA ALA A 71 -0.39 13.65 -6.56
C ALA A 71 0.79 13.08 -5.76
N GLN A 72 1.59 12.18 -6.34
CA GLN A 72 2.75 11.58 -5.69
C GLN A 72 3.90 12.58 -5.52
N ASN A 73 4.07 13.53 -6.45
CA ASN A 73 5.02 14.64 -6.32
C ASN A 73 4.70 15.54 -5.12
N SER A 74 3.42 15.69 -4.74
CA SER A 74 3.04 16.40 -3.51
C SER A 74 3.55 15.74 -2.22
N PHE A 75 4.06 14.51 -2.32
CA PHE A 75 4.72 13.76 -1.24
C PHE A 75 6.21 13.49 -1.55
N GLY A 76 6.89 14.37 -2.29
CA GLY A 76 8.34 14.23 -2.54
C GLY A 76 8.72 13.37 -3.76
N GLY A 77 7.74 12.85 -4.50
CA GLY A 77 7.98 12.16 -5.77
C GLY A 77 8.33 10.67 -5.62
N PHE A 78 8.55 10.02 -6.76
CA PHE A 78 8.57 8.56 -6.89
C PHE A 78 9.74 7.88 -6.18
N VAL A 79 10.90 8.53 -6.11
CA VAL A 79 12.10 7.96 -5.46
C VAL A 79 11.82 7.67 -3.99
N TYR A 80 11.18 8.60 -3.30
CA TYR A 80 10.88 8.49 -1.87
C TYR A 80 9.57 7.76 -1.59
N ALA A 81 8.51 8.06 -2.36
CA ALA A 81 7.19 7.44 -2.19
C ALA A 81 7.13 5.98 -2.65
N GLY A 82 8.06 5.53 -3.51
CA GLY A 82 8.09 4.19 -4.07
C GLY A 82 7.41 4.10 -5.44
N GLY A 83 8.01 3.36 -6.37
CA GLY A 83 7.53 3.23 -7.74
C GLY A 83 6.41 2.22 -7.96
N THR A 84 6.08 1.38 -6.96
CA THR A 84 5.08 0.33 -7.18
C THR A 84 3.72 0.92 -7.46
N MET A 85 2.92 0.25 -8.29
CA MET A 85 1.55 0.69 -8.53
C MET A 85 0.67 0.66 -7.26
N SER A 86 0.98 -0.19 -6.29
CA SER A 86 0.34 -0.18 -4.97
C SER A 86 0.61 1.12 -4.21
N MET A 87 1.87 1.58 -4.16
CA MET A 87 2.23 2.85 -3.54
C MET A 87 1.67 4.03 -4.33
N THR A 88 1.83 4.01 -5.65
CA THR A 88 1.37 5.06 -6.55
C THR A 88 -0.14 5.30 -6.43
N ALA A 89 -0.94 4.24 -6.51
CA ALA A 89 -2.38 4.34 -6.37
C ALA A 89 -2.79 4.77 -4.96
N ALA A 90 -2.06 4.33 -3.91
CA ALA A 90 -2.32 4.75 -2.54
C ALA A 90 -2.07 6.25 -2.34
N TYR A 91 -0.92 6.77 -2.77
CA TYR A 91 -0.60 8.20 -2.68
C TYR A 91 -1.60 9.05 -3.46
N TRP A 92 -1.98 8.63 -4.67
CA TRP A 92 -3.07 9.28 -5.41
C TRP A 92 -4.40 9.27 -4.64
N THR A 93 -4.74 8.15 -4.00
CA THR A 93 -6.00 8.00 -3.25
C THR A 93 -6.03 8.92 -2.03
N ILE A 94 -4.99 8.91 -1.19
CA ILE A 94 -4.92 9.78 -0.01
C ILE A 94 -4.80 11.27 -0.37
N HIS A 95 -4.24 11.56 -1.55
CA HIS A 95 -4.18 12.93 -2.08
C HIS A 95 -5.55 13.44 -2.53
N SER A 96 -6.18 12.67 -3.41
CA SER A 96 -7.27 13.15 -4.26
C SER A 96 -8.64 12.78 -3.71
N GLN A 97 -8.74 11.65 -2.99
CA GLN A 97 -10.00 11.15 -2.42
C GLN A 97 -10.11 11.39 -0.92
N LYS A 98 -8.98 11.56 -0.21
CA LYS A 98 -8.90 11.88 1.23
C LYS A 98 -9.82 11.01 2.10
N PRO A 99 -9.76 9.67 2.00
CA PRO A 99 -10.65 8.83 2.79
C PRO A 99 -10.25 8.83 4.27
N ASP A 100 -11.20 8.54 5.16
CA ASP A 100 -10.90 8.27 6.57
C ASP A 100 -10.12 6.97 6.76
N VAL A 101 -10.38 5.98 5.90
CA VAL A 101 -9.71 4.68 5.87
C VAL A 101 -9.38 4.29 4.43
N LEU A 102 -8.14 3.88 4.19
CA LEU A 102 -7.69 3.19 3.00
C LEU A 102 -7.33 1.74 3.36
N ALA A 103 -8.24 0.81 3.03
CA ALA A 103 -8.05 -0.61 3.28
C ALA A 103 -7.40 -1.28 2.07
N PHE A 104 -6.29 -1.98 2.28
CA PHE A 104 -5.51 -2.63 1.24
C PHE A 104 -5.86 -4.12 1.19
N LEU A 105 -6.06 -4.66 -0.02
CA LEU A 105 -6.12 -6.10 -0.27
C LEU A 105 -5.34 -6.43 -1.53
N GLY A 106 -4.57 -7.53 -1.54
CA GLY A 106 -3.79 -7.92 -2.71
C GLY A 106 -2.57 -7.02 -2.99
N CYS A 107 -2.17 -6.19 -2.03
CA CYS A 107 -1.11 -5.18 -2.19
C CYS A 107 0.17 -5.55 -1.44
N ASP A 108 0.40 -6.84 -1.19
CA ASP A 108 1.41 -7.32 -0.23
C ASP A 108 2.86 -7.13 -0.67
N MET A 109 3.11 -6.95 -1.97
CA MET A 109 4.43 -6.72 -2.56
C MET A 109 5.49 -7.77 -2.15
N ILE A 110 5.06 -9.04 -2.06
CA ILE A 110 5.94 -10.19 -1.81
C ILE A 110 6.34 -10.80 -3.16
N TYR A 111 7.65 -10.87 -3.41
CA TYR A 111 8.21 -11.24 -4.71
C TYR A 111 9.31 -12.31 -4.66
N ASP A 112 9.51 -12.93 -3.50
CA ASP A 112 10.65 -13.80 -3.22
C ASP A 112 10.42 -15.28 -3.56
N GLN A 113 9.25 -15.62 -4.11
CA GLN A 113 8.89 -17.00 -4.46
C GLN A 113 8.61 -17.10 -5.97
N PRO A 114 9.26 -18.03 -6.70
CA PRO A 114 8.83 -18.41 -8.04
C PRO A 114 7.44 -19.06 -7.96
N GLY A 115 6.45 -18.54 -8.71
CA GLY A 115 5.09 -19.11 -8.71
C GLY A 115 3.98 -18.08 -8.99
N ASN A 116 2.74 -18.42 -8.60
CA ASN A 116 1.57 -17.55 -8.71
C ASN A 116 1.65 -16.39 -7.72
N THR A 117 2.48 -15.39 -8.03
CA THR A 117 2.57 -14.13 -7.28
C THR A 117 1.35 -13.23 -7.50
N HIS A 118 0.50 -13.55 -8.50
CA HIS A 118 -0.67 -12.78 -8.86
C HIS A 118 -1.91 -13.68 -9.00
N PHE A 119 -3.11 -13.12 -8.81
CA PHE A 119 -4.37 -13.89 -8.92
C PHE A 119 -4.63 -14.46 -10.34
N TYR A 120 -4.03 -13.88 -11.37
CA TYR A 120 -4.09 -14.37 -12.76
C TYR A 120 -2.89 -15.24 -13.14
N GLY A 121 -2.21 -15.83 -12.16
CA GLY A 121 -1.04 -16.70 -12.35
C GLY A 121 0.28 -15.96 -12.11
N VAL A 122 1.22 -16.07 -13.05
CA VAL A 122 2.49 -15.34 -12.99
C VAL A 122 2.30 -13.97 -13.61
N GLY A 123 2.09 -12.94 -12.79
CA GLY A 123 2.33 -11.58 -13.25
C GLY A 123 3.82 -11.42 -13.52
N ARG A 124 4.19 -10.77 -14.64
CA ARG A 124 5.48 -10.07 -14.65
C ARG A 124 5.40 -9.12 -13.48
N ALA A 125 6.25 -9.31 -12.46
CA ALA A 125 6.40 -8.32 -11.42
C ALA A 125 6.52 -6.95 -12.11
N ASP A 126 5.88 -5.92 -11.55
CA ASP A 126 6.39 -4.55 -11.72
C ASP A 126 7.89 -4.69 -11.58
N PRO A 127 8.67 -4.44 -12.65
CA PRO A 127 10.00 -4.98 -12.74
C PRO A 127 10.70 -4.67 -11.43
N LEU A 128 10.96 -5.73 -10.66
CA LEU A 128 12.09 -5.80 -9.76
C LEU A 128 13.32 -5.83 -10.67
N ARG A 129 13.42 -4.82 -11.54
CA ARG A 129 14.65 -4.18 -11.89
C ARG A 129 15.38 -4.01 -10.57
N ASN A 130 16.69 -4.08 -10.66
CA ASN A 130 17.54 -3.46 -9.68
C ASN A 130 17.18 -1.97 -9.63
N ASP A 131 16.08 -1.65 -8.94
CA ASP A 131 15.40 -0.36 -8.92
C ASP A 131 15.54 0.17 -7.52
N VAL A 132 16.14 1.35 -7.42
CA VAL A 132 16.49 1.97 -6.16
C VAL A 132 15.28 2.26 -5.27
N THR A 133 14.07 2.33 -5.83
CA THR A 133 12.82 2.61 -5.10
C THR A 133 12.17 1.37 -4.49
N LEU A 134 12.60 0.17 -4.89
CA LEU A 134 12.04 -1.12 -4.47
C LEU A 134 12.88 -1.83 -3.39
N ARG A 135 13.96 -1.20 -2.91
CA ARG A 135 14.94 -1.82 -2.01
C ARG A 135 14.38 -2.14 -0.62
N ASN A 136 13.61 -1.22 -0.04
CA ASN A 136 12.97 -1.39 1.26
C ASN A 136 11.49 -1.01 1.20
N LEU A 137 10.66 -1.98 0.80
CA LEU A 137 9.21 -1.77 0.63
C LEU A 137 8.50 -1.54 1.97
N GLU A 138 9.01 -2.12 3.07
CA GLU A 138 8.54 -1.83 4.42
C GLU A 138 8.70 -0.36 4.75
N ALA A 139 9.88 0.23 4.50
CA ALA A 139 10.12 1.66 4.72
C ALA A 139 9.21 2.54 3.86
N LYS A 140 8.97 2.16 2.59
CA LYS A 140 8.00 2.86 1.73
C LYS A 140 6.58 2.80 2.29
N SER A 141 6.18 1.66 2.84
CA SER A 141 4.89 1.53 3.52
C SER A 141 4.84 2.32 4.84
N ALA A 142 5.93 2.40 5.59
CA ALA A 142 6.05 3.21 6.80
C ALA A 142 5.84 4.69 6.50
N ARG A 143 6.55 5.19 5.48
CA ARG A 143 6.41 6.55 4.97
C ARG A 143 4.97 6.85 4.55
N LEU A 144 4.34 5.95 3.79
CA LEU A 144 2.95 6.09 3.38
C LEU A 144 2.00 6.13 4.58
N LEU A 145 2.17 5.25 5.58
CA LEU A 145 1.35 5.23 6.79
C LEU A 145 1.41 6.57 7.52
N ILE A 146 2.61 7.12 7.71
CA ILE A 146 2.83 8.37 8.43
C ILE A 146 2.19 9.55 7.68
N HIS A 147 2.39 9.65 6.36
CA HIS A 147 1.74 10.69 5.56
C HIS A 147 0.22 10.54 5.50
N ALA A 148 -0.31 9.32 5.48
CA ALA A 148 -1.74 9.08 5.53
C ALA A 148 -2.33 9.54 6.88
N LEU A 149 -1.70 9.17 8.00
CA LEU A 149 -2.12 9.58 9.34
C LEU A 149 -2.07 11.10 9.52
N ARG A 150 -1.02 11.77 9.03
CA ARG A 150 -0.91 13.24 9.01
C ARG A 150 -2.04 13.91 8.21
N ARG A 151 -2.69 13.18 7.30
CA ARG A 151 -3.87 13.62 6.52
C ARG A 151 -5.19 13.06 7.05
N GLY A 152 -5.19 12.46 8.24
CA GLY A 152 -6.39 11.91 8.87
C GLY A 152 -6.89 10.59 8.27
N CYS A 153 -6.09 9.94 7.41
CA CYS A 153 -6.40 8.66 6.78
C CYS A 153 -5.71 7.51 7.52
N LEU A 154 -6.46 6.49 7.91
CA LEU A 154 -5.91 5.23 8.43
C LEU A 154 -5.67 4.25 7.28
N CYS A 155 -4.43 3.80 7.09
CA CYS A 155 -4.14 2.67 6.21
C CYS A 155 -4.25 1.36 7.01
N VAL A 156 -4.99 0.38 6.48
CA VAL A 156 -5.13 -0.96 7.09
C VAL A 156 -4.88 -2.05 6.05
N ASN A 157 -4.38 -3.20 6.48
CA ASN A 157 -4.14 -4.36 5.61
C ASN A 157 -5.20 -5.45 5.87
N LEU A 158 -5.96 -5.81 4.84
CA LEU A 158 -6.98 -6.87 4.89
C LEU A 158 -6.47 -8.23 4.40
N SER A 159 -5.18 -8.34 4.08
CA SER A 159 -4.58 -9.56 3.57
C SER A 159 -4.52 -10.66 4.62
N ASP A 160 -4.87 -11.88 4.21
CA ASP A 160 -4.68 -13.11 5.01
C ASP A 160 -3.35 -13.79 4.68
N LEU A 161 -2.56 -13.23 3.75
CA LEU A 161 -1.27 -13.81 3.41
C LEU A 161 -0.32 -13.73 4.62
N PRO A 162 0.49 -14.78 4.86
CA PRO A 162 1.37 -14.86 6.03
C PRO A 162 2.43 -13.77 6.05
N ARG A 163 2.71 -13.15 4.89
CA ARG A 163 3.71 -12.09 4.75
C ARG A 163 3.14 -10.97 3.91
N SER A 164 3.52 -9.76 4.27
CA SER A 164 3.22 -8.53 3.55
C SER A 164 4.35 -7.54 3.81
N ARG A 165 4.73 -6.76 2.81
CA ARG A 165 5.61 -5.60 2.99
C ARG A 165 4.87 -4.39 3.54
N LEU A 166 3.54 -4.44 3.61
CA LEU A 166 2.73 -3.40 4.24
C LEU A 166 2.79 -3.56 5.76
N ILE A 167 3.37 -2.57 6.44
CA ILE A 167 3.45 -2.57 7.91
C ILE A 167 2.15 -2.13 8.61
N PHE A 168 1.09 -1.89 7.82
CA PHE A 168 -0.19 -1.39 8.33
C PHE A 168 -0.81 -2.37 9.33
N PRO A 169 -1.62 -1.88 10.29
CA PRO A 169 -2.41 -2.76 11.15
C PRO A 169 -3.26 -3.70 10.29
N ARG A 170 -3.23 -4.99 10.66
CA ARG A 170 -4.04 -6.01 10.00
C ARG A 170 -5.41 -6.09 10.66
N LEU A 171 -6.45 -6.04 9.84
CA LEU A 171 -7.84 -6.20 10.26
C LEU A 171 -8.56 -7.10 9.25
N THR A 172 -9.54 -7.83 9.72
CA THR A 172 -10.56 -8.43 8.86
C THR A 172 -11.56 -7.38 8.38
N LEU A 173 -12.33 -7.71 7.34
CA LEU A 173 -13.41 -6.83 6.90
C LEU A 173 -14.46 -6.61 8.01
N ASP A 174 -14.77 -7.66 8.77
CA ASP A 174 -15.77 -7.59 9.84
C ASP A 174 -15.31 -6.73 11.01
N GLU A 175 -14.03 -6.86 11.44
CA GLU A 175 -13.45 -6.00 12.47
C GLU A 175 -13.48 -4.52 12.03
N LEU A 176 -13.09 -4.24 10.78
CA LEU A 176 -13.13 -2.88 10.24
C LEU A 176 -14.56 -2.33 10.15
N GLY A 177 -15.52 -3.17 9.73
CA GLY A 177 -16.94 -2.79 9.62
C GLY A 177 -17.64 -2.58 10.96
N ALA A 178 -17.10 -3.16 12.05
CA ALA A 178 -17.61 -3.00 13.40
C ALA A 178 -17.12 -1.72 14.10
N LEU A 179 -16.10 -1.03 13.57
CA LEU A 179 -15.57 0.20 14.17
C LEU A 179 -16.55 1.36 14.02
N SER A 180 -16.86 2.00 15.14
CA SER A 180 -17.52 3.31 15.16
C SER A 180 -16.57 4.42 14.72
N SER A 181 -17.12 5.60 14.37
CA SER A 181 -16.31 6.77 14.04
C SER A 181 -15.42 7.24 15.20
N SER A 182 -15.84 7.05 16.46
CA SER A 182 -15.04 7.39 17.64
C SER A 182 -13.88 6.43 17.80
N GLN A 183 -14.14 5.11 17.69
CA GLN A 183 -13.10 4.08 17.77
C GLN A 183 -12.07 4.24 16.65
N LEU A 184 -12.50 4.58 15.43
CA LEU A 184 -11.59 4.88 14.34
C LEU A 184 -10.71 6.11 14.63
N SER A 185 -11.29 7.15 15.24
CA SER A 185 -10.55 8.37 15.59
C SER A 185 -9.54 8.11 16.70
N GLU A 186 -9.92 7.32 17.71
CA GLU A 186 -9.04 6.86 18.79
C GLU A 186 -7.89 6.02 18.23
N MET A 187 -8.18 5.04 17.38
CA MET A 187 -7.16 4.20 16.75
C MET A 187 -6.15 5.03 15.94
N LYS A 188 -6.61 6.04 15.18
CA LYS A 188 -5.72 6.99 14.48
C LYS A 188 -4.84 7.78 15.43
N ALA A 189 -5.42 8.28 16.53
CA ALA A 189 -4.70 9.07 17.53
C ALA A 189 -3.66 8.22 18.28
N GLU A 190 -4.00 7.00 18.67
CA GLU A 190 -3.10 6.05 19.33
C GLU A 190 -1.92 5.67 18.42
N MET A 191 -2.20 5.34 17.16
CA MET A 191 -1.15 5.07 16.19
C MET A 191 -0.22 6.27 16.01
N LEU A 192 -0.78 7.47 15.82
CA LEU A 192 0.01 8.69 15.68
C LEU A 192 0.87 8.97 16.92
N ALA A 193 0.34 8.76 18.12
CA ALA A 193 1.06 8.95 19.38
C ALA A 193 2.18 7.91 19.58
N GLY A 194 2.05 6.72 18.99
CA GLY A 194 3.07 5.67 19.03
C GLY A 194 4.24 5.88 18.05
N LEU A 195 4.14 6.82 17.11
CA LEU A 195 5.19 7.08 16.13
C LEU A 195 6.35 7.91 16.71
N GLN A 196 7.57 7.62 16.28
CA GLN A 196 8.74 8.48 16.53
C GLN A 196 8.79 9.57 15.44
N LEU A 197 8.00 10.63 15.64
CA LEU A 197 7.82 11.68 14.62
C LEU A 197 9.10 12.48 14.33
N ASP A 198 10.03 12.55 15.28
CA ASP A 198 11.36 13.13 15.10
C ASP A 198 12.17 12.41 14.01
N GLN A 199 12.09 11.08 13.96
CA GLN A 199 12.75 10.28 12.91
C GLN A 199 12.12 10.53 11.54
N ALA A 200 10.79 10.63 11.48
CA ALA A 200 10.06 10.97 10.26
C ALA A 200 10.37 12.39 9.77
N GLU A 201 10.48 13.36 10.69
CA GLU A 201 10.85 14.74 10.38
C GLU A 201 12.29 14.86 9.87
N GLU A 202 13.22 14.09 10.44
CA GLU A 202 14.60 14.02 9.96
C GLU A 202 14.68 13.38 8.57
N ALA A 203 13.91 12.32 8.31
CA ALA A 203 13.80 11.73 6.98
C ALA A 203 13.27 12.76 5.97
N ASP A 204 12.16 13.44 6.28
CA ASP A 204 11.59 14.51 5.46
C ASP A 204 12.60 15.64 5.17
N ARG A 205 13.45 15.99 6.16
CA ARG A 205 14.50 17.01 6.01
C ARG A 205 15.57 16.56 5.01
N ILE A 206 16.07 15.34 5.17
CA ILE A 206 17.11 14.77 4.28
C ILE A 206 16.56 14.58 2.86
N GLU A 207 15.32 14.11 2.70
CA GLU A 207 14.67 13.99 1.39
C GLU A 207 14.61 15.34 0.65
N LYS A 208 14.29 16.43 1.37
CA LYS A 208 14.28 17.79 0.80
C LYS A 208 15.68 18.29 0.45
N GLU A 209 16.68 17.99 1.28
CA GLU A 209 18.06 18.40 1.08
C GLU A 209 18.68 17.71 -0.14
N LEU A 210 18.46 16.40 -0.30
CA LEU A 210 18.96 15.63 -1.44
C LEU A 210 18.20 15.94 -2.73
N GLY A 211 16.90 16.19 -2.63
CA GLY A 211 16.09 16.63 -3.77
C GLY A 211 16.04 15.63 -4.92
N TYR A 212 15.97 14.32 -4.63
CA TYR A 212 15.78 13.28 -5.65
C TYR A 212 14.34 13.30 -6.21
N PHE A 213 14.04 14.41 -6.88
CA PHE A 213 12.73 14.78 -7.36
C PHE A 213 12.77 14.94 -8.89
N PHE A 214 11.88 14.23 -9.57
CA PHE A 214 11.74 14.26 -11.03
C PHE A 214 10.29 14.57 -11.36
N GLU A 215 10.05 15.76 -11.89
CA GLU A 215 8.70 16.32 -12.07
C GLU A 215 7.80 15.44 -12.95
N ASP A 216 8.36 14.79 -13.97
CA ASP A 216 7.65 13.88 -14.87
C ASP A 216 7.44 12.47 -14.30
N GLY A 217 7.95 12.21 -13.08
CA GLY A 217 7.93 10.90 -12.43
C GLY A 217 8.90 9.88 -13.02
N MET A 218 9.69 10.23 -14.04
CA MET A 218 10.55 9.30 -14.79
C MET A 218 11.97 9.19 -14.21
N TYR A 219 12.06 8.95 -12.90
CA TYR A 219 13.35 8.86 -12.18
C TYR A 219 14.32 7.81 -12.76
N TRP A 220 13.81 6.76 -13.41
CA TRP A 220 14.62 5.71 -14.04
C TRP A 220 15.48 6.22 -15.20
N LYS A 221 15.23 7.42 -15.71
CA LYS A 221 16.11 8.10 -16.69
C LYS A 221 17.32 8.78 -16.05
N HIS A 222 17.39 8.79 -14.72
CA HIS A 222 18.34 9.56 -13.93
C HIS A 222 18.94 8.74 -12.77
N LEU A 223 19.05 7.42 -12.96
CA LEU A 223 19.58 6.51 -11.93
C LEU A 223 21.01 6.86 -11.51
N ASP A 224 21.80 7.46 -12.41
CA ASP A 224 23.15 7.98 -12.16
C ASP A 224 23.19 9.09 -11.10
N LYS A 225 22.07 9.75 -10.84
CA LYS A 225 21.95 10.83 -9.85
C LYS A 225 21.54 10.33 -8.46
N LEU A 226 21.26 9.03 -8.31
CA LEU A 226 20.68 8.46 -7.10
C LEU A 226 21.74 7.70 -6.32
N ASP A 227 22.02 8.15 -5.10
CA ASP A 227 22.93 7.45 -4.20
C ASP A 227 22.16 6.45 -3.32
N GLU A 228 22.47 5.18 -3.50
CA GLU A 228 21.83 4.08 -2.78
C GLU A 228 22.06 4.11 -1.26
N LYS A 229 23.21 4.63 -0.82
CA LYS A 229 23.54 4.70 0.61
C LYS A 229 22.67 5.75 1.29
N PHE A 230 22.52 6.93 0.68
CA PHE A 230 21.61 7.95 1.20
C PHE A 230 20.16 7.47 1.23
N LEU A 231 19.71 6.74 0.20
CA LEU A 231 18.37 6.13 0.19
C LEU A 231 18.20 5.10 1.30
N ALA A 232 19.20 4.25 1.54
CA ALA A 232 19.17 3.29 2.63
C ALA A 232 19.13 3.97 4.02
N ASP A 233 19.83 5.10 4.17
CA ASP A 233 19.82 5.87 5.41
C ASP A 233 18.43 6.49 5.67
N ILE A 234 17.76 7.02 4.64
CA ILE A 234 16.38 7.50 4.72
C ILE A 234 15.41 6.37 5.06
N ASP A 235 15.53 5.22 4.39
CA ASP A 235 14.65 4.08 4.65
C ASP A 235 14.81 3.58 6.11
N ARG A 236 16.00 3.66 6.71
CA ARG A 236 16.22 3.36 8.13
C ARG A 236 15.48 4.32 9.06
N LEU A 237 15.47 5.62 8.74
CA LEU A 237 14.73 6.62 9.53
C LEU A 237 13.21 6.37 9.48
N TRP A 238 12.67 6.06 8.29
CA TRP A 238 11.26 5.71 8.16
C TRP A 238 10.87 4.45 8.93
N MET A 239 11.75 3.45 8.99
CA MET A 239 11.55 2.27 9.83
C MET A 239 11.63 2.60 11.33
N ALA A 240 12.63 3.39 11.75
CA ALA A 240 12.74 3.83 13.14
C ALA A 240 11.50 4.61 13.60
N ALA A 241 10.87 5.37 12.70
CA ALA A 241 9.65 6.11 12.98
C ALA A 241 8.45 5.22 13.41
N VAL A 242 8.45 3.93 13.04
CA VAL A 242 7.34 3.00 13.28
C VAL A 242 7.69 1.83 14.21
N GLU A 243 8.96 1.65 14.56
CA GLU A 243 9.44 0.53 15.40
C GLU A 243 8.89 0.57 16.84
N ALA A 244 8.64 1.76 17.40
CA ALA A 244 7.98 1.91 18.70
C ALA A 244 6.46 1.64 18.66
N SER A 245 5.87 1.62 17.45
CA SER A 245 4.42 1.49 17.22
C SER A 245 3.97 0.06 16.97
N GLN A 246 4.85 -0.94 17.00
CA GLN A 246 4.40 -2.33 16.95
C GLN A 246 3.74 -2.68 18.29
N PRO A 247 2.43 -2.93 18.34
CA PRO A 247 1.83 -3.48 19.53
C PRO A 247 2.54 -4.81 19.80
N LYS A 248 3.02 -5.02 21.03
CA LYS A 248 3.38 -6.35 21.50
C LYS A 248 2.11 -7.19 21.42
N LEU A 249 1.93 -7.91 20.31
CA LEU A 249 0.83 -8.85 20.13
C LEU A 249 0.88 -9.84 21.30
N PRO A 250 -0.22 -10.06 22.03
CA PRO A 250 -0.27 -11.12 23.02
C PRO A 250 0.03 -12.43 22.30
N ILE A 251 0.96 -13.20 22.85
CA ILE A 251 1.30 -14.53 22.39
C ILE A 251 0.02 -15.36 22.52
N SER A 252 -0.62 -15.70 21.39
CA SER A 252 -1.73 -16.66 21.40
C SER A 252 -1.24 -17.98 22.00
N PRO A 253 -1.98 -18.58 22.94
CA PRO A 253 -1.58 -19.82 23.56
C PRO A 253 -1.55 -20.92 22.50
N THR A 254 -0.39 -21.54 22.34
CA THR A 254 -0.21 -22.75 21.54
C THR A 254 -1.23 -23.80 21.96
N ARG A 255 -2.08 -24.21 21.03
CA ARG A 255 -2.85 -25.46 21.11
C ARG A 255 -1.87 -26.63 21.11
N GLY A 256 -1.95 -27.47 22.13
CA GLY A 256 -1.63 -28.90 21.99
C GLY A 256 -0.61 -29.45 22.99
N GLU A 257 -1.03 -29.69 24.21
CA GLU A 257 -0.74 -30.97 24.85
C GLU A 257 -2.06 -31.72 24.96
N ILE A 258 -2.30 -32.55 23.94
CA ILE A 258 -3.34 -33.57 23.97
C ILE A 258 -2.79 -34.65 24.88
N GLY A 259 -3.45 -34.85 26.02
CA GLY A 259 -3.14 -35.90 26.98
C GLY A 259 -3.06 -37.26 26.30
N VAL A 260 -1.95 -37.96 26.52
CA VAL A 260 -1.84 -39.39 26.27
C VAL A 260 -2.44 -40.08 27.50
N ALA A 261 -3.69 -40.52 27.37
CA ALA A 261 -4.26 -41.53 28.25
C ALA A 261 -4.15 -42.88 27.55
N SER A 262 -3.39 -43.81 28.12
CA SER A 262 -3.57 -45.23 27.87
C SER A 262 -2.99 -46.09 28.99
N ALA A 263 -3.89 -46.89 29.56
CA ALA A 263 -3.73 -48.11 30.36
C ALA A 263 -3.18 -47.99 31.78
#